data_AF-A0A7W1YXA1-F1
#
_entry.id   AF-A0A7W1YXA1-F1
#
_cell.length_a   1.000
_cell.length_b   1.000
_cell.length_c   1.000
_cell.angle_alpha   90.00
_cell.angle_beta   90.00
_cell.angle_gamma   90.00
#
_symmetry.space_group_name_H-M   'P 1'
#
loop_
_entity.id
_entity.type
_entity.pdbx_description
1 polymer ?
#
loop_
_entity_poly.entity_id
_entity_poly.type
_entity_poly.pdbx_seq_one_letter_code
_entity_poly.pdbx_strand_id
1 'polypeptide(L)'
;MPDLELLNLARSATEHQVAWFAQMLSVNFAMVVAIYYFLHRATIALRLFTFFAYTVGMLVLLGQMLGESNVKFGVLEALRALPVTQLSRPSVYYLAFSDSSVALVTRVTFNLSVWLLWIGVSYLLFFSQRHWTSNKAMQRTADRPNA
;
A
#
# COMPACT_ATOMS: atom_id res chain seq x y z
N MET A 1 1.86 -4.59 32.95
CA MET A 1 1.85 -3.37 32.13
C MET A 1 0.47 -2.74 32.27
N PRO A 2 0.35 -1.46 32.64
CA PRO A 2 -0.95 -0.80 32.80
C PRO A 2 -1.69 -0.73 31.46
N ASP A 3 -3.03 -0.81 31.50
CA ASP A 3 -3.90 -0.88 30.33
C ASP A 3 -3.75 0.36 29.42
N LEU A 4 -3.51 1.52 30.03
CA LEU A 4 -3.31 2.79 29.31
C LEU A 4 -2.01 2.80 28.50
N GLU A 5 -0.95 2.15 28.99
CA GLU A 5 0.30 2.00 28.23
C GLU A 5 0.10 1.08 27.03
N LEU A 6 -0.65 -0.02 27.21
CA LEU A 6 -1.03 -0.90 26.10
C LEU A 6 -1.87 -0.15 25.07
N LEU A 7 -2.85 0.64 25.50
CA LEU A 7 -3.66 1.46 24.59
C LEU A 7 -2.80 2.48 23.81
N ASN A 8 -1.87 3.16 24.48
CA ASN A 8 -0.97 4.10 23.83
C ASN A 8 -0.06 3.41 22.81
N LEU A 9 0.43 2.20 23.12
CA LEU A 9 1.21 1.39 22.19
C LEU A 9 0.39 0.97 20.96
N ALA A 10 -0.87 0.55 21.14
CA ALA A 10 -1.77 0.23 20.03
C ALA A 10 -2.05 1.44 19.12
N ARG A 11 -2.20 2.63 19.71
CA ARG A 11 -2.38 3.87 18.97
C ARG A 11 -1.13 4.25 18.19
N SER A 12 0.04 4.20 18.81
CA SER A 12 1.33 4.46 18.15
C SER A 12 1.56 3.51 16.96
N ALA A 13 1.32 2.20 17.13
CA ALA A 13 1.42 1.24 16.04
C ALA A 13 0.45 1.56 14.89
N THR A 14 -0.75 2.07 15.20
CA THR A 14 -1.73 2.50 14.19
C THR A 14 -1.24 3.74 13.44
N GLU A 15 -0.66 4.72 14.13
CA GLU A 15 -0.10 5.92 13.53
C GLU A 15 1.04 5.57 12.56
N HIS A 16 1.94 4.66 12.97
CA HIS A 16 3.01 4.16 12.10
C HIS A 16 2.46 3.44 10.87
N GLN A 17 1.46 2.56 11.03
CA GLN A 17 0.81 1.90 9.89
C GLN A 17 0.27 2.90 8.86
N VAL A 18 -0.39 3.96 9.32
CA VAL A 18 -0.93 5.00 8.44
C VAL A 18 0.20 5.76 7.73
N ALA A 19 1.27 6.10 8.43
CA ALA A 19 2.43 6.77 7.84
C ALA A 19 3.10 5.93 6.75
N TRP A 20 3.37 4.66 7.03
CA TRP A 20 3.96 3.73 6.06
C TRP A 20 3.07 3.54 4.83
N PHE A 21 1.76 3.49 5.02
CA PHE A 21 0.81 3.38 3.92
C PHE A 21 0.77 4.65 3.05
N ALA A 22 0.79 5.83 3.66
CA ALA A 22 0.89 7.08 2.91
C ALA A 22 2.18 7.14 2.08
N GLN A 23 3.29 6.64 2.62
CA GLN A 23 4.55 6.55 1.90
C GLN A 23 4.50 5.55 0.74
N MET A 24 3.82 4.42 0.93
CA MET A 24 3.57 3.45 -0.12
C MET A 24 2.75 4.05 -1.28
N LEU A 25 1.68 4.80 -0.98
CA LEU A 25 0.92 5.55 -1.98
C LEU A 25 1.80 6.57 -2.73
N SER A 26 2.63 7.31 -2.00
CA SER A 26 3.52 8.32 -2.58
C SER A 26 4.51 7.68 -3.57
N VAL A 27 5.11 6.55 -3.21
CA VAL A 27 6.03 5.80 -4.07
C VAL A 27 5.31 5.29 -5.32
N ASN A 28 4.07 4.82 -5.19
CA ASN A 28 3.25 4.38 -6.32
C ASN A 28 2.98 5.52 -7.31
N PHE A 29 2.54 6.68 -6.83
CA PHE A 29 2.31 7.84 -7.70
C PHE A 29 3.59 8.32 -8.37
N ALA A 30 4.70 8.38 -7.62
CA ALA A 30 6.00 8.72 -8.18
C ALA A 30 6.40 7.75 -9.30
N MET A 31 6.14 6.45 -9.13
CA MET A 31 6.43 5.44 -10.14
C MET A 31 5.53 5.57 -11.37
N VAL A 32 4.24 5.86 -11.21
CA VAL A 32 3.32 6.15 -12.33
C VAL A 32 3.82 7.33 -13.15
N VAL A 33 4.21 8.43 -12.50
CA VAL A 33 4.79 9.61 -13.16
C VAL A 33 6.10 9.23 -13.86
N ALA A 34 6.99 8.48 -13.20
CA ALA A 34 8.24 8.04 -13.79
C ALA A 34 8.04 7.19 -15.06
N ILE A 35 7.05 6.30 -15.05
CA ILE A 35 6.65 5.48 -16.20
C ILE A 35 6.21 6.37 -17.37
N TYR A 36 5.34 7.33 -17.11
CA TYR A 36 4.76 8.18 -18.15
C TYR A 36 5.78 9.13 -18.79
N TYR A 37 6.68 9.72 -18.00
CA TYR A 37 7.60 10.75 -18.50
C TYR A 37 8.97 10.21 -18.94
N PHE A 38 9.51 9.21 -18.25
CA PHE A 38 10.91 8.78 -18.46
C PHE A 38 11.01 7.37 -19.03
N LEU A 39 10.24 6.42 -18.52
CA LEU A 39 10.42 5.01 -18.88
C LEU A 39 9.63 4.57 -20.13
N HIS A 40 8.80 5.44 -20.71
CA HIS A 40 8.04 5.12 -21.94
C HIS A 40 8.95 4.86 -23.15
N ARG A 41 10.15 5.42 -23.20
CA ARG A 41 11.16 5.15 -24.25
C ARG A 41 12.39 4.37 -23.74
N ALA A 42 12.40 3.98 -22.47
CA ALA A 42 13.52 3.26 -21.88
C ALA A 42 13.70 1.85 -22.45
N THR A 43 14.93 1.34 -22.43
CA THR A 43 15.24 -0.05 -22.76
C THR A 43 14.64 -1.00 -21.72
N ILE A 44 14.42 -2.25 -22.12
CA ILE A 44 13.84 -3.27 -21.22
C ILE A 44 14.68 -3.48 -19.95
N ALA A 45 16.01 -3.36 -20.04
CA ALA A 45 16.93 -3.48 -18.91
C ALA A 45 16.68 -2.39 -17.85
N LEU A 46 16.52 -1.13 -18.27
CA LEU A 46 16.25 -0.02 -17.35
C LEU A 46 14.88 -0.17 -16.66
N ARG A 47 13.89 -0.72 -17.36
CA ARG A 47 12.57 -1.02 -16.76
C ARG A 47 12.65 -2.12 -15.72
N LEU A 48 13.35 -3.21 -16.02
CA LEU A 48 13.56 -4.30 -15.06
C LEU A 48 14.29 -3.81 -13.81
N PHE A 49 15.36 -3.03 -13.98
CA PHE A 49 16.09 -2.44 -12.86
C PHE A 49 15.19 -1.53 -12.00
N THR A 50 14.42 -0.64 -12.64
CA THR A 50 13.52 0.27 -11.92
C THR A 50 12.41 -0.49 -11.22
N PHE A 51 11.84 -1.52 -11.86
CA PHE A 51 10.84 -2.39 -11.26
C PHE A 51 11.38 -3.14 -10.04
N PHE A 52 12.62 -3.62 -10.13
CA PHE A 52 13.28 -4.31 -9.04
C PHE A 52 13.48 -3.37 -7.85
N ALA A 53 14.05 -2.18 -8.08
CA ALA A 53 14.22 -1.17 -7.04
C ALA A 53 12.88 -0.75 -6.39
N TYR A 54 11.85 -0.55 -7.21
CA TYR A 54 10.48 -0.28 -6.74
C TYR A 54 9.94 -1.42 -5.86
N THR A 55 10.07 -2.67 -6.33
CA THR A 55 9.58 -3.85 -5.59
C THR A 55 10.31 -4.03 -4.27
N VAL A 56 11.63 -3.84 -4.24
CA VAL A 56 12.42 -3.90 -2.99
C VAL A 56 11.91 -2.84 -2.00
N GLY A 57 11.72 -1.59 -2.44
CA GLY A 57 11.17 -0.53 -1.58
C GLY A 57 9.77 -0.85 -1.05
N MET A 58 8.90 -1.38 -1.91
CA MET A 58 7.55 -1.81 -1.52
C MET A 58 7.57 -2.95 -0.49
N LEU A 59 8.46 -3.93 -0.67
CA LEU A 59 8.59 -5.06 0.27
C LEU A 59 9.14 -4.60 1.63
N VAL A 60 10.07 -3.65 1.66
CA VAL A 60 10.56 -3.06 2.92
C VAL A 60 9.42 -2.36 3.67
N LEU A 61 8.66 -1.51 2.98
CA LEU A 61 7.50 -0.82 3.57
C LEU A 61 6.43 -1.82 4.06
N LEU A 62 6.15 -2.85 3.26
CA LEU A 62 5.22 -3.92 3.66
C LEU A 62 5.72 -4.67 4.90
N GLY A 63 7.02 -4.97 4.98
CA GLY A 63 7.65 -5.60 6.14
C GLY A 63 7.51 -4.76 7.40
N GLN A 64 7.74 -3.45 7.31
CA GLN A 64 7.54 -2.52 8.44
C GLN A 64 6.08 -2.51 8.90
N MET A 65 5.13 -2.43 7.96
CA MET A 65 3.70 -2.50 8.27
C MET A 65 3.30 -3.84 8.90
N LEU A 66 3.90 -4.95 8.47
CA LEU A 66 3.64 -6.27 9.03
C LEU A 66 4.16 -6.37 10.47
N GLY A 67 5.35 -5.82 10.75
CA GLY A 67 5.90 -5.70 12.09
C GLY A 67 4.97 -4.92 13.03
N GLU A 68 4.55 -3.73 12.63
CA GLU A 68 3.61 -2.90 13.41
C GLU A 68 2.24 -3.58 13.59
N SER A 69 1.78 -4.32 12.58
CA SER A 69 0.54 -5.10 12.67
C SER A 69 0.64 -6.21 13.70
N ASN A 70 1.79 -6.88 13.78
CA ASN A 70 2.02 -7.93 14.76
C ASN A 70 2.09 -7.37 16.19
N VAL A 71 2.77 -6.23 16.38
CA VAL A 71 2.78 -5.51 17.67
C VAL A 71 1.36 -5.16 18.08
N LYS A 72 0.58 -4.54 17.19
CA LYS A 72 -0.81 -4.19 17.45
C LYS A 72 -1.68 -5.41 17.77
N PHE A 73 -1.47 -6.53 17.09
CA PHE A 73 -2.17 -7.78 17.37
C PHE A 73 -1.89 -8.27 18.80
N GLY A 74 -0.61 -8.35 19.19
CA GLY A 74 -0.22 -8.78 20.54
C GLY A 74 -0.74 -7.84 21.63
N VAL A 75 -0.79 -6.53 21.37
CA VAL A 75 -1.37 -5.55 22.30
C VAL A 75 -2.87 -5.74 22.46
N LEU A 76 -3.60 -5.96 21.36
CA LEU A 76 -5.04 -6.23 21.41
C LEU A 76 -5.34 -7.55 22.12
N GLU A 77 -4.52 -8.57 21.92
CA GLU A 77 -4.61 -9.85 22.63
C GLU A 77 -4.40 -9.67 24.13
N ALA A 78 -3.36 -8.92 24.53
CA ALA A 78 -3.09 -8.60 25.94
C ALA A 78 -4.24 -7.78 26.57
N LEU A 79 -4.82 -6.82 25.85
CA LEU A 79 -5.97 -6.03 26.32
C LEU A 79 -7.22 -6.89 26.51
N ARG A 80 -7.46 -7.88 25.63
CA ARG A 80 -8.59 -8.83 25.75
C ARG A 80 -8.43 -9.82 26.91
N ALA A 81 -7.20 -10.12 27.32
CA ALA A 81 -6.92 -11.01 28.45
C ALA A 81 -7.19 -10.36 29.82
N LEU A 82 -7.32 -9.03 29.89
CA LEU A 82 -7.59 -8.31 31.13
C LEU A 82 -9.09 -8.40 31.51
N PRO A 83 -9.42 -8.50 32.81
CA PRO A 83 -10.81 -8.44 33.28
C PRO A 83 -11.45 -7.09 32.92
N VAL A 84 -12.70 -7.10 32.45
CA VAL A 84 -13.45 -5.88 32.05
C VAL A 84 -13.49 -4.82 33.17
N THR A 85 -13.46 -5.25 34.44
CA THR A 85 -13.42 -4.37 35.61
C THR A 85 -12.10 -3.60 35.78
N GLN A 86 -11.04 -4.04 35.11
CA GLN A 86 -9.70 -3.44 35.13
C GLN A 86 -9.38 -2.66 33.85
N LEU A 87 -10.22 -2.75 32.80
CA LEU A 87 -10.05 -1.95 31.59
C LEU A 87 -10.57 -0.53 31.80
N SER A 88 -9.78 0.46 31.42
CA SER A 88 -10.27 1.82 31.28
C SER A 88 -11.31 1.92 30.16
N ARG A 89 -12.27 2.85 30.30
CA ARG A 89 -13.30 3.12 29.27
C ARG A 89 -12.70 3.31 27.86
N PRO A 90 -11.61 4.06 27.66
CA PRO A 90 -10.98 4.21 26.35
C PRO A 90 -10.54 2.87 25.72
N SER A 91 -9.96 1.96 26.52
CA SER A 91 -9.53 0.64 26.07
C SER A 91 -10.73 -0.22 25.62
N VAL A 92 -11.86 -0.12 26.32
CA VAL A 92 -13.11 -0.81 25.94
C VAL A 92 -13.65 -0.31 24.59
N TYR A 93 -13.73 1.01 24.39
CA TYR A 93 -14.16 1.57 23.10
C TYR A 93 -13.22 1.21 21.95
N TYR A 94 -11.91 1.21 22.20
CA TYR A 94 -10.91 0.84 21.20
C TYR A 94 -11.02 -0.64 20.78
N LEU A 95 -11.27 -1.54 21.73
CA LEU A 95 -11.54 -2.95 21.45
C LEU A 95 -12.83 -3.13 20.65
N ALA A 96 -13.92 -2.46 21.07
CA ALA A 96 -15.19 -2.51 20.37
C ALA A 96 -15.07 -2.02 18.91
N PHE A 97 -14.28 -0.97 18.68
CA PHE A 97 -13.96 -0.52 17.32
C PHE A 97 -13.13 -1.55 16.55
N SER A 98 -12.13 -2.16 17.20
CA SER A 98 -11.25 -3.15 16.57
C SER A 98 -11.94 -4.45 16.17
N ASP A 99 -13.06 -4.78 16.82
CA ASP A 99 -13.93 -5.92 16.50
C ASP A 99 -15.08 -5.56 15.55
N SER A 100 -15.23 -4.28 15.20
CA SER A 100 -16.28 -3.82 14.30
C SER A 100 -16.04 -4.24 12.84
N SER A 101 -17.12 -4.36 12.07
CA SER A 101 -17.07 -4.59 10.62
C SER A 101 -16.31 -3.49 9.88
N VAL A 102 -16.29 -2.26 10.40
CA VAL A 102 -15.54 -1.13 9.82
C VAL A 102 -14.04 -1.44 9.89
N ALA A 103 -13.54 -1.87 11.04
CA ALA A 103 -12.14 -2.27 11.18
C ALA A 103 -11.78 -3.46 10.28
N LEU A 104 -12.70 -4.41 10.11
CA LEU A 104 -12.52 -5.53 9.16
C LEU A 104 -12.41 -5.04 7.72
N VAL A 105 -13.34 -4.19 7.26
CA VAL A 105 -13.30 -3.58 5.92
C VAL A 105 -11.99 -2.83 5.72
N THR A 106 -11.57 -2.00 6.67
CA THR A 106 -10.29 -1.28 6.58
C THR A 106 -9.11 -2.23 6.43
N ARG A 107 -9.01 -3.31 7.24
CA ARG A 107 -7.93 -4.29 7.11
C ARG A 107 -7.90 -4.97 5.74
N VAL A 108 -9.06 -5.35 5.22
CA VAL A 108 -9.19 -5.96 3.89
C VAL A 108 -8.80 -4.97 2.80
N THR A 109 -9.31 -3.74 2.84
CA THR A 109 -8.99 -2.68 1.87
C THR A 109 -7.49 -2.37 1.88
N PHE A 110 -6.87 -2.25 3.04
CA PHE A 110 -5.43 -2.02 3.15
C PHE A 110 -4.66 -3.13 2.44
N ASN A 111 -4.91 -4.40 2.77
CA ASN A 111 -4.22 -5.52 2.15
C ASN A 111 -4.42 -5.53 0.62
N LEU A 112 -5.68 -5.44 0.17
CA LEU A 112 -6.00 -5.43 -1.26
C LEU A 112 -5.35 -4.26 -2.00
N SER A 113 -5.31 -3.07 -1.39
CA SER A 113 -4.76 -1.89 -2.04
C SER A 113 -3.27 -2.04 -2.34
N VAL A 114 -2.48 -2.66 -1.46
CA VAL A 114 -1.04 -2.92 -1.71
C VAL A 114 -0.86 -3.75 -2.98
N TRP A 115 -1.64 -4.84 -3.11
CA TRP A 115 -1.56 -5.72 -4.27
C TRP A 115 -2.06 -5.05 -5.53
N LEU A 116 -3.18 -4.33 -5.46
CA LEU A 116 -3.73 -3.59 -6.59
C LEU A 116 -2.75 -2.54 -7.12
N LEU A 117 -2.09 -1.80 -6.23
CA LEU A 117 -1.10 -0.80 -6.58
C LEU A 117 0.15 -1.43 -7.22
N TRP A 118 0.67 -2.49 -6.62
CA TRP A 118 1.82 -3.20 -7.16
C TRP A 118 1.54 -3.82 -8.53
N ILE A 119 0.38 -4.46 -8.72
CA ILE A 119 -0.06 -5.01 -10.01
C ILE A 119 -0.28 -3.88 -11.02
N GLY A 120 -0.90 -2.77 -10.61
CA GLY A 120 -1.15 -1.61 -11.47
C GLY A 120 0.13 -1.00 -12.03
N VAL A 121 1.14 -0.78 -11.18
CA VAL A 121 2.47 -0.31 -11.61
C VAL A 121 3.15 -1.32 -12.53
N SER A 122 3.09 -2.62 -12.20
CA SER A 122 3.64 -3.69 -13.03
C SER A 122 3.01 -3.69 -14.43
N TYR A 123 1.68 -3.58 -14.51
CA TYR A 123 0.94 -3.50 -15.76
C TYR A 123 1.33 -2.26 -16.57
N LEU A 124 1.38 -1.08 -15.94
CA LEU A 124 1.76 0.15 -16.61
C LEU A 124 3.20 0.10 -17.17
N LEU A 125 4.12 -0.49 -16.44
CA LEU A 125 5.53 -0.54 -16.83
C LEU A 125 5.77 -1.45 -18.04
N PHE A 126 5.11 -2.61 -18.09
CA PHE A 126 5.37 -3.63 -19.11
C PHE A 126 4.36 -3.64 -20.26
N PHE A 127 3.07 -3.36 -20.00
CA PHE A 127 2.00 -3.53 -20.99
C PHE A 127 1.48 -2.23 -21.62
N SER A 128 1.63 -1.07 -20.95
CA SER A 128 1.13 0.19 -21.51
C SER A 128 1.75 0.53 -22.87
N GLN A 129 3.03 0.16 -23.06
CA GLN A 129 3.81 0.29 -24.29
C GLN A 129 3.08 -0.16 -25.56
N ARG A 130 2.39 -1.29 -25.47
CA ARG A 130 1.74 -1.95 -26.62
C ARG A 130 0.54 -1.13 -27.10
N HIS A 131 -0.14 -0.43 -26.19
CA HIS A 131 -1.21 0.50 -26.53
C HIS A 131 -0.67 1.79 -27.17
N TRP A 132 0.44 2.35 -26.65
CA TRP A 132 1.03 3.58 -27.19
C TRP A 132 1.57 3.42 -28.61
N THR A 133 2.18 2.29 -28.94
CA THR A 133 2.67 2.01 -30.30
C THR A 133 1.52 1.79 -31.28
N SER A 134 0.45 1.09 -30.86
CA SER A 134 -0.74 0.89 -31.68
C SER A 134 -1.46 2.21 -32.01
N ASN A 135 -1.58 3.13 -31.03
CA ASN A 135 -2.23 4.42 -31.24
C ASN A 135 -1.43 5.33 -32.20
N LYS A 136 -0.10 5.31 -32.10
CA LYS A 136 0.77 6.03 -33.04
C LYS A 136 0.72 5.47 -34.46
N ALA A 137 0.58 4.14 -34.61
CA ALA A 137 0.41 3.51 -35.92
C ALA A 137 -0.92 3.94 -36.57
N MET A 138 -2.02 3.97 -35.80
CA MET A 138 -3.32 4.45 -36.27
C MET A 138 -3.31 5.94 -36.66
N GLN A 139 -2.66 6.80 -35.89
CA GLN A 139 -2.52 8.22 -36.25
C GLN A 139 -1.70 8.40 -37.55
N ARG A 140 -0.62 7.63 -37.75
CA ARG A 140 0.16 7.67 -39.00
C ARG A 140 -0.60 7.18 -40.23
N THR A 141 -1.53 6.23 -40.07
CA THR A 141 -2.38 5.78 -41.18
C THR A 141 -3.50 6.78 -41.49
N ALA A 142 -3.98 7.53 -40.49
CA ALA A 142 -4.96 8.60 -40.70
C ALA A 142 -4.33 9.85 -41.36
N ASP A 143 -3.08 10.17 -41.04
CA ASP A 143 -2.31 11.29 -41.63
C ASP A 143 -1.73 10.99 -43.02
N ARG A 144 -2.00 9.82 -43.61
CA ARG A 144 -1.70 9.54 -45.02
C ARG A 144 -2.98 9.66 -45.84
N PRO A 145 -3.38 10.87 -46.28
CA PRO A 145 -4.39 11.00 -47.31
C PRO A 145 -3.79 10.45 -48.62
N ASN A 146 -4.32 9.31 -49.05
CA ASN A 146 -4.30 8.77 -50.42
C ASN A 146 -2.99 9.00 -51.20
N ALA A 147 -2.07 8.04 -51.13
CA ALA A 147 -1.08 7.82 -52.18
C ALA A 147 -1.63 6.80 -53.18
#